data_AF-A0A2P8CPJ2-F1
#
_entry.id   AF-A0A2P8CPJ2-F1
#
_cell.length_a   1.000
_cell.length_b   1.000
_cell.length_c   1.000
_cell.angle_alpha   90.00
_cell.angle_beta   90.00
_cell.angle_gamma   90.00
#
_symmetry.space_group_name_H-M   'P 1'
#
loop_
_entity.id
_entity.type
_entity.pdbx_description
1 polymer ?
#
loop_
_entity_poly.entity_id
_entity_poly.type
_entity_poly.pdbx_seq_one_letter_code
_entity_poly.pdbx_strand_id
1 'polypeptide(L)' 'MGQWEDSIVRIGAPREVAAGEARVSMTPASARDLRKLGHACLIEAGAGLA' A
#
# COMPACT_ATOMS: atom_id res chain seq x y z
N MET A 1 -18.15 7.76 -16.60
CA MET A 1 -16.89 7.05 -16.81
C MET A 1 -15.78 8.07 -16.97
N GLY A 2 -15.00 8.23 -15.91
CA GLY A 2 -13.86 9.15 -15.88
C GLY A 2 -12.62 8.43 -16.39
N GLN A 3 -11.65 9.14 -16.92
CA GLN A 3 -10.44 8.56 -17.55
C GLN A 3 -9.45 7.88 -16.57
N TRP A 4 -9.95 7.27 -15.49
CA TRP A 4 -9.19 6.70 -14.39
C TRP A 4 -9.40 5.19 -14.21
N GLU A 5 -10.39 4.62 -14.89
CA GLU A 5 -10.88 3.25 -14.61
C GLU A 5 -9.89 2.13 -15.01
N ASP A 6 -8.85 2.42 -15.81
CA ASP A 6 -7.86 1.43 -16.28
C ASP A 6 -6.38 1.83 -16.04
N SER A 7 -6.09 2.88 -15.26
CA SER A 7 -4.70 3.32 -15.11
C SER A 7 -3.91 2.47 -14.09
N ILE A 8 -2.77 1.93 -14.52
CA ILE A 8 -1.79 1.30 -13.61
C ILE A 8 -1.15 2.38 -12.72
N VAL A 9 -1.34 2.27 -11.40
CA VAL A 9 -0.83 3.22 -10.42
C VAL A 9 0.28 2.65 -9.52
N ARG A 10 1.04 3.54 -8.90
CA ARG A 10 1.99 3.24 -7.83
C ARG A 10 1.36 3.64 -6.50
N ILE A 11 1.31 2.72 -5.54
CA ILE A 11 0.61 2.90 -4.25
C ILE A 11 1.63 2.75 -3.12
N GLY A 12 1.74 3.77 -2.27
CA GLY A 12 2.68 3.82 -1.15
C GLY A 12 2.08 3.38 0.19
N ALA A 13 2.86 2.67 1.00
CA ALA A 13 2.58 2.39 2.41
C ALA A 13 3.75 2.90 3.29
N PRO A 14 3.67 4.14 3.80
CA PRO A 14 4.65 4.66 4.74
C PRO A 14 4.49 4.02 6.12
N ARG A 15 5.52 4.16 6.96
CA ARG A 15 5.46 3.78 8.37
C ARG A 15 4.67 4.82 9.17
N GLU A 16 3.91 4.37 10.16
CA GLU A 16 3.22 5.25 11.09
C GLU A 16 4.20 5.97 12.01
N VAL A 17 3.92 7.25 12.31
CA VAL A 17 4.78 8.10 13.14
C VAL A 17 4.22 8.32 14.55
N ALA A 18 2.95 7.96 14.78
CA ALA A 18 2.30 8.10 16.07
C ALA A 18 2.80 7.02 17.05
N ALA A 19 3.10 7.42 18.28
CA ALA A 19 3.58 6.49 19.31
C ALA A 19 2.52 5.42 19.63
N GLY A 20 2.93 4.15 19.61
CA GLY A 20 2.04 3.01 19.89
C GLY A 20 1.05 2.67 18.77
N GLU A 21 1.12 3.34 17.61
CA GLU A 21 0.31 2.98 16.45
C GLU A 21 0.91 1.75 15.76
N ALA A 22 0.12 0.68 15.69
CA ALA A 22 0.52 -0.61 15.13
C ALA A 22 -0.24 -0.99 13.85
N ARG A 23 -1.15 -0.13 13.37
CA ARG A 23 -1.85 -0.37 12.09
C ARG A 23 -0.93 -0.09 10.91
N VAL A 24 -1.32 -0.60 9.74
CA VAL A 24 -0.66 -0.35 8.47
C VAL A 24 -1.71 -0.22 7.36
N SER A 25 -1.50 0.71 6.43
CA SER A 25 -2.43 0.97 5.32
C SER A 25 -2.44 -0.13 4.24
N MET A 26 -1.40 -0.97 4.20
CA MET A 26 -1.26 -2.07 3.24
C MET A 26 -0.71 -3.30 3.93
N THR A 27 -1.46 -4.40 3.89
CA THR A 27 -1.02 -5.69 4.41
C THR A 27 -0.33 -6.51 3.32
N PRO A 28 0.42 -7.56 3.67
CA PRO A 28 0.98 -8.48 2.67
C PRO A 28 -0.06 -9.18 1.79
N ALA A 29 -1.33 -9.26 2.24
CA ALA A 29 -2.42 -9.79 1.43
C ALA A 29 -2.86 -8.77 0.37
N SER A 30 -3.19 -7.53 0.79
CA SER A 30 -3.64 -6.50 -0.15
C SER A 30 -2.56 -6.11 -1.17
N ALA A 31 -1.28 -6.09 -0.77
CA ALA A 31 -0.18 -5.86 -1.72
C ALA A 31 -0.12 -6.91 -2.84
N ARG A 32 -0.43 -8.18 -2.55
CA ARG A 32 -0.50 -9.23 -3.57
C ARG A 32 -1.67 -9.02 -4.51
N ASP A 33 -2.82 -8.63 -3.97
CA ASP A 33 -4.02 -8.42 -4.79
C ASP A 33 -3.88 -7.18 -5.68
N LEU A 34 -3.34 -6.07 -5.16
CA LEU A 34 -3.00 -4.89 -5.95
C LEU A 34 -2.02 -5.20 -7.08
N ARG A 35 -1.02 -6.05 -6.82
CA ARG A 35 -0.10 -6.51 -7.85
C ARG A 35 -0.78 -7.35 -8.94
N LYS A 36 -1.77 -8.18 -8.61
CA LYS A 36 -2.54 -8.94 -9.61
C LYS A 36 -3.34 -8.01 -10.54
N LEU A 37 -3.81 -6.89 -10.00
CA LEU A 37 -4.47 -5.83 -10.77
C LEU A 37 -3.49 -4.98 -11.60
N GLY A 38 -2.19 -5.26 -11.51
CA GLY A 38 -1.13 -4.60 -12.27
C GLY A 38 -0.50 -3.40 -11.58
N HIS A 39 -0.93 -3.05 -10.37
CA HIS A 39 -0.39 -1.91 -9.63
C HIS A 39 0.97 -2.22 -8.99
N ALA A 40 1.77 -1.18 -8.77
CA ALA A 40 3.03 -1.28 -8.05
C ALA A 40 2.85 -0.86 -6.59
N CYS A 41 3.30 -1.70 -5.66
CA CYS A 41 3.29 -1.41 -4.23
C CYS A 41 4.68 -0.94 -3.79
N LEU A 42 4.75 0.22 -3.15
CA LEU A 42 5.96 0.81 -2.58
C LEU A 42 5.77 0.84 -1.06
N ILE A 43 6.60 0.11 -0.31
CA ILE A 43 6.47 0.02 1.14
C ILE A 43 7.73 0.61 1.78
N GLU A 44 7.57 1.53 2.73
CA GLU A 44 8.69 2.04 3.52
C GLU A 44 9.27 0.90 4.39
N ALA A 45 10.59 0.81 4.47
CA ALA A 45 11.25 -0.16 5.33
C ALA A 45 10.77 0.02 6.79
N GLY A 46 10.20 -1.04 7.37
CA GLY A 46 9.71 -1.04 8.74
C GLY A 46 8.24 -0.65 8.94
N ALA A 47 7.48 -0.36 7.87
CA ALA A 47 6.03 -0.18 7.99
C ALA A 47 5.36 -1.49 8.47
N GLY A 48 4.56 -1.40 9.54
CA GLY A 48 3.86 -2.56 10.13
C GLY A 48 4.72 -3.48 11.00
N LEU A 49 5.91 -3.06 11.46
CA LEU A 49 6.74 -3.81 12.42
C LEU A 49 6.46 -3.49 13.90
N ALA A 50 5.61 -2.50 14.18
CA ALA A 50 5.29 -2.06 15.54
C ALA A 50 4.50 -3.10 16.35
#